data_AF-A0A662USA8-F1
#
_entry.id   AF-A0A662USA8-F1
#
_cell.length_a   1.000
_cell.length_b   1.000
_cell.length_c   1.000
_cell.angle_alpha   90.00
_cell.angle_beta   90.00
_cell.angle_gamma   90.00
#
_symmetry.space_group_name_H-M   'P 1'
#
loop_
_entity.id
_entity.type
_entity.pdbx_description
1 polymer ?
#
loop_
_entity_poly.entity_id
_entity_poly.type
_entity_poly.pdbx_seq_one_letter_code
_entity_poly.pdbx_strand_id
1 'polypeptide(L)'
;MKLRSDIASIAKMLRAGVNVTIGTDSGPSNDDYDIVREMKHTLLLQNVSKLDPRALNVEEAIEMATICGARALGLGDMIGSIEVGKRADIITIDYWRPHLMPLNNPLSHIILSASGHDVRDVIIDAG
;
A
#
# COMPACT_ATOMS: atom_id res chain seq x y z
N MET A 1 7.70 1.30 13.79
CA MET A 1 7.35 1.00 15.20
C MET A 1 8.46 0.23 15.94
N LYS A 2 8.98 -0.87 15.36
CA LYS A 2 10.01 -1.73 15.96
C LYS A 2 11.25 -1.00 16.50
N LEU A 3 11.81 -0.08 15.70
CA LEU A 3 13.01 0.68 16.06
C LEU A 3 12.74 1.92 16.95
N ARG A 4 11.49 2.16 17.37
CA ARG A 4 11.08 3.34 18.17
C ARG A 4 11.46 4.69 17.54
N SER A 5 11.59 4.71 16.22
CA SER A 5 11.77 5.93 15.43
C SER A 5 10.48 6.75 15.37
N ASP A 6 10.63 8.05 15.07
CA ASP A 6 9.51 8.97 14.92
C ASP A 6 8.60 8.61 13.72
N ILE A 7 7.38 9.11 13.72
CA ILE A 7 6.39 8.88 12.66
C ILE A 7 6.60 9.93 11.56
N ALA A 8 6.97 9.48 10.37
CA ALA A 8 7.08 10.36 9.21
C ALA A 8 5.75 11.09 8.95
N SER A 9 5.80 12.40 8.67
CA SER A 9 4.61 13.21 8.40
C SER A 9 4.10 13.04 6.96
N ILE A 10 3.71 11.81 6.59
CA ILE A 10 3.27 11.40 5.23
C ILE A 10 2.14 12.29 4.73
N ALA A 11 1.09 12.48 5.55
CA ALA A 11 -0.05 13.29 5.17
C ALA A 11 0.33 14.75 4.81
N LYS A 12 1.34 15.31 5.49
CA LYS A 12 1.86 16.65 5.17
C LYS A 12 2.63 16.65 3.85
N MET A 13 3.44 15.62 3.62
CA MET A 13 4.24 15.47 2.39
C MET A 13 3.35 15.32 1.16
N LEU A 14 2.31 14.48 1.22
CA LEU A 14 1.35 14.30 0.13
C LEU A 14 0.64 15.61 -0.22
N ARG A 15 0.14 16.34 0.79
CA ARG A 15 -0.49 17.66 0.59
C ARG A 15 0.45 18.72 0.02
N ALA A 16 1.77 18.54 0.20
CA ALA A 16 2.79 19.39 -0.39
C ALA A 16 3.22 18.95 -1.81
N GLY A 17 2.58 17.92 -2.39
CA GLY A 17 2.88 17.40 -3.71
C GLY A 17 4.12 16.50 -3.78
N VAL A 18 4.62 16.03 -2.63
CA VAL A 18 5.76 15.10 -2.58
C VAL A 18 5.30 13.70 -2.99
N ASN A 19 6.05 13.05 -3.88
CA ASN A 19 5.85 11.63 -4.18
C ASN A 19 6.34 10.77 -3.00
N VAL A 20 5.42 10.17 -2.26
CA VAL A 20 5.73 9.31 -1.10
C VAL A 20 5.40 7.86 -1.43
N THR A 21 6.23 6.92 -0.95
CA THR A 21 6.09 5.49 -1.20
C THR A 21 6.11 4.70 0.10
N ILE A 22 5.68 3.44 0.05
CA ILE A 22 5.77 2.49 1.17
C ILE A 22 6.87 1.47 0.87
N GLY A 23 7.68 1.16 1.88
CA GLY A 23 8.66 0.09 1.82
C GLY A 23 8.65 -0.66 3.15
N THR A 24 8.94 -1.95 3.10
CA THR A 24 8.95 -2.83 4.28
C THR A 24 10.17 -2.62 5.17
N ASP A 25 11.19 -1.89 4.71
CA ASP A 25 12.53 -1.90 5.32
C ASP A 25 13.13 -3.33 5.35
N SER A 26 14.28 -3.52 5.98
CA SER A 26 15.01 -4.80 6.04
C SER A 26 14.46 -5.78 7.07
N GLY A 27 14.63 -7.09 6.88
CA GLY A 27 14.20 -8.15 7.82
C GLY A 27 14.55 -7.93 9.31
N PRO A 28 15.76 -7.44 9.65
CA PRO A 28 16.09 -7.12 11.04
C PRO A 28 15.27 -5.94 11.62
N SER A 29 14.81 -5.00 10.77
CA SER A 29 14.04 -3.82 11.16
C SER A 29 12.53 -3.92 10.88
N ASN A 30 12.11 -4.95 10.14
CA ASN A 30 10.73 -5.41 9.99
C ASN A 30 10.69 -6.95 9.89
N ASP A 31 9.88 -7.62 10.71
CA ASP A 31 9.91 -9.09 10.83
C ASP A 31 9.18 -9.82 9.68
N ASP A 32 8.55 -9.09 8.75
CA ASP A 32 7.95 -9.63 7.53
C ASP A 32 8.16 -8.72 6.31
N TYR A 33 7.81 -9.21 5.12
CA TYR A 33 7.82 -8.47 3.86
C TYR A 33 6.39 -8.35 3.29
N ASP A 34 5.43 -8.00 4.15
CA ASP A 34 4.01 -7.91 3.78
C ASP A 34 3.60 -6.46 3.46
N ILE A 35 3.70 -6.07 2.18
CA ILE A 35 3.33 -4.72 1.74
C ILE A 35 1.84 -4.39 1.97
N VAL A 36 0.96 -5.40 1.99
CA VAL A 36 -0.47 -5.21 2.24
C VAL A 36 -0.69 -4.78 3.69
N ARG A 37 0.00 -5.40 4.63
CA ARG A 37 0.00 -4.97 6.03
C ARG A 37 0.70 -3.62 6.24
N GLU A 38 1.76 -3.34 5.50
CA GLU A 38 2.43 -2.03 5.61
C GLU A 38 1.55 -0.87 5.14
N MET A 39 0.65 -1.08 4.16
CA MET A 39 -0.39 -0.09 3.83
C MET A 39 -1.31 0.18 5.03
N LYS A 40 -1.75 -0.86 5.73
CA LYS A 40 -2.56 -0.73 6.95
C LYS A 40 -1.84 0.07 8.03
N HIS A 41 -0.58 -0.29 8.31
CA HIS A 41 0.24 0.37 9.33
C HIS A 41 0.44 1.84 8.98
N THR A 42 0.75 2.13 7.71
CA THR A 42 0.91 3.49 7.20
C THR A 42 -0.34 4.34 7.43
N LEU A 43 -1.51 3.83 7.02
CA LEU A 43 -2.80 4.49 7.19
C LEU A 43 -3.11 4.78 8.66
N LEU A 44 -3.05 3.76 9.51
CA LEU A 44 -3.41 3.88 10.93
C LEU A 44 -2.45 4.79 11.70
N LEU A 45 -1.14 4.74 11.42
CA LEU A 45 -0.16 5.62 12.04
C LEU A 45 -0.38 7.09 11.68
N GLN A 46 -0.75 7.40 10.42
CA GLN A 46 -1.08 8.77 10.06
C GLN A 46 -2.34 9.25 10.78
N ASN A 47 -3.38 8.42 10.85
CA ASN A 47 -4.63 8.80 11.49
C ASN A 47 -4.46 9.03 13.00
N VAL A 48 -3.70 8.17 13.69
CA VAL A 48 -3.43 8.33 15.12
C VAL A 48 -2.49 9.50 15.40
N SER A 49 -1.41 9.66 14.63
CA SER A 49 -0.44 10.75 14.84
C SER A 49 -1.03 12.14 14.59
N LYS A 50 -2.09 12.25 13.77
CA LYS A 50 -2.79 13.51 13.50
C LYS A 50 -4.10 13.67 14.27
N LEU A 51 -4.55 12.64 14.99
CA LEU A 51 -5.88 12.56 15.59
C LEU A 51 -7.00 12.91 14.59
N ASP A 52 -6.82 12.48 13.34
CA ASP A 52 -7.74 12.77 12.23
C ASP A 52 -7.90 11.49 11.39
N PRO A 53 -9.09 10.87 11.34
CA PRO A 53 -9.33 9.66 10.57
C PRO A 53 -9.28 9.88 9.05
N ARG A 54 -9.14 11.12 8.60
CA ARG A 54 -9.00 11.51 7.20
C ARG A 54 -7.59 12.02 6.87
N ALA A 55 -6.62 11.80 7.76
CA ALA A 55 -5.27 12.27 7.55
C ALA A 55 -4.61 11.63 6.32
N LEU A 56 -4.86 10.34 6.12
CA LEU A 56 -4.56 9.55 4.94
C LEU A 56 -5.80 8.71 4.61
N ASN A 57 -6.15 8.54 3.35
CA ASN A 57 -7.24 7.66 2.90
C ASN A 57 -6.71 6.34 2.30
N VAL A 58 -7.62 5.42 1.98
CA VAL A 58 -7.25 4.08 1.49
C VAL A 58 -6.69 4.12 0.07
N GLU A 59 -7.19 5.03 -0.75
CA GLU A 59 -6.73 5.25 -2.12
C GLU A 59 -5.29 5.77 -2.14
N GLU A 60 -4.96 6.76 -1.30
CA GLU A 60 -3.61 7.30 -1.12
C GLU A 60 -2.64 6.18 -0.69
N ALA A 61 -3.05 5.30 0.23
CA ALA A 61 -2.22 4.18 0.65
C ALA A 61 -1.94 3.19 -0.51
N ILE A 62 -2.95 2.90 -1.35
CA ILE A 62 -2.78 2.05 -2.54
C ILE A 62 -1.87 2.72 -3.56
N GLU A 63 -2.05 4.01 -3.84
CA GLU A 63 -1.19 4.77 -4.75
C GLU A 63 0.27 4.76 -4.26
N MET A 64 0.49 4.97 -2.96
CA MET A 64 1.81 4.92 -2.33
C MET A 64 2.50 3.54 -2.49
N ALA A 65 1.72 2.45 -2.48
CA ALA A 65 2.23 1.09 -2.68
C ALA A 65 2.34 0.68 -4.16
N THR A 66 1.80 1.48 -5.10
CA THR A 66 1.74 1.14 -6.54
C THR A 66 2.39 2.24 -7.38
N ILE A 67 1.61 3.17 -7.93
CA ILE A 67 2.07 4.17 -8.90
C ILE A 67 3.14 5.12 -8.33
N CYS A 68 3.06 5.50 -7.06
CA CYS A 68 4.07 6.34 -6.44
C CYS A 68 5.40 5.61 -6.30
N GLY A 69 5.36 4.30 -5.99
CA GLY A 69 6.52 3.40 -6.00
C GLY A 69 7.17 3.35 -7.38
N ALA A 70 6.38 3.11 -8.42
CA ALA A 70 6.83 3.12 -9.81
C ALA A 70 7.47 4.46 -10.20
N ARG A 71 6.84 5.59 -9.84
CA ARG A 71 7.37 6.94 -10.09
C ARG A 71 8.69 7.19 -9.38
N ALA A 72 8.82 6.77 -8.12
CA ALA A 72 10.06 6.92 -7.35
C ALA A 72 11.25 6.17 -7.99
N LEU A 73 10.98 5.07 -8.68
CA LEU A 73 11.97 4.26 -9.39
C LEU A 73 12.19 4.71 -10.85
N GLY A 74 11.50 5.76 -11.32
CA GLY A 74 11.55 6.18 -12.73
C GLY A 74 10.87 5.21 -13.70
N LEU A 75 9.98 4.33 -13.21
CA LEU A 75 9.27 3.31 -13.98
C LEU A 75 7.78 3.65 -14.14
N GLY A 76 7.33 4.85 -13.74
CA GLY A 76 5.93 5.24 -13.71
C GLY A 76 5.20 5.16 -15.06
N ASP A 77 5.94 5.24 -16.18
CA ASP A 77 5.38 5.09 -17.53
C ASP A 77 5.23 3.63 -17.96
N MET A 78 5.83 2.68 -17.24
CA MET A 78 5.83 1.26 -17.57
C MET A 78 4.97 0.40 -16.62
N ILE A 79 4.91 0.75 -15.34
CA ILE A 79 4.26 -0.07 -14.30
C ILE A 79 3.52 0.82 -13.27
N GLY A 80 2.86 0.18 -12.30
CA GLY A 80 2.26 0.83 -11.13
C GLY A 80 0.80 1.26 -11.32
N SER A 81 0.23 1.08 -12.52
CA SER A 81 -1.20 1.27 -12.79
C SER A 81 -1.65 0.38 -13.95
N ILE A 82 -2.96 0.09 -13.99
CA ILE A 82 -3.58 -0.68 -15.07
C ILE A 82 -4.05 0.31 -16.13
N GLU A 83 -3.18 0.61 -17.08
CA GLU A 83 -3.42 1.53 -18.20
C GLU A 83 -2.90 0.92 -19.50
N VAL A 84 -3.56 1.23 -20.62
CA VAL A 84 -3.16 0.72 -21.94
C VAL A 84 -1.71 1.15 -22.25
N GLY A 85 -0.87 0.19 -22.62
CA GLY A 85 0.54 0.41 -22.95
C GLY A 85 1.52 0.15 -21.80
N LYS A 86 1.03 0.00 -20.55
CA LYS A 86 1.85 -0.44 -19.42
C LYS A 86 1.97 -1.97 -19.37
N ARG A 87 2.98 -2.46 -18.66
CA ARG A 87 3.24 -3.89 -18.45
C ARG A 87 2.16 -4.54 -17.59
N ALA A 88 1.98 -5.85 -17.75
CA ALA A 88 1.01 -6.64 -17.02
C ALA A 88 1.51 -7.06 -15.62
N ASP A 89 1.89 -6.08 -14.79
CA ASP A 89 2.26 -6.32 -13.38
C ASP A 89 1.01 -6.19 -12.50
N ILE A 90 0.32 -7.31 -12.27
CA ILE A 90 -1.03 -7.37 -11.72
C ILE A 90 -1.07 -8.41 -10.59
N ILE A 91 -1.77 -8.08 -9.51
CA ILE A 91 -2.16 -9.06 -8.48
C ILE A 91 -3.68 -9.21 -8.45
N THR A 92 -4.15 -10.39 -8.05
CA THR A 92 -5.54 -10.63 -7.69
C THR A 92 -5.66 -10.90 -6.20
N ILE A 93 -6.74 -10.44 -5.58
CA ILE A 93 -7.02 -10.67 -4.16
C ILE A 93 -8.24 -11.60 -4.04
N ASP A 94 -8.10 -12.67 -3.26
CA ASP A 94 -9.19 -13.57 -2.92
C ASP A 94 -9.99 -13.05 -1.73
N TYR A 95 -11.11 -12.38 -2.02
CA TYR A 95 -12.01 -11.90 -0.98
C TYR A 95 -12.86 -12.99 -0.33
N TRP A 96 -12.85 -14.23 -0.83
CA TRP A 96 -13.70 -15.30 -0.30
C TRP A 96 -13.10 -15.97 0.94
N ARG A 97 -12.77 -15.14 1.94
CA ARG A 97 -12.15 -15.53 3.21
C ARG A 97 -12.98 -15.04 4.40
N PRO A 98 -13.09 -15.81 5.49
CA PRO A 98 -13.91 -15.42 6.65
C PRO A 98 -13.54 -14.05 7.23
N HIS A 99 -12.26 -13.66 7.27
CA HIS A 99 -11.82 -12.36 7.80
C HIS A 99 -12.07 -11.18 6.86
N LEU A 100 -12.47 -11.44 5.61
CA LEU A 100 -12.81 -10.41 4.62
C LEU A 100 -14.31 -10.23 4.43
N MET A 101 -15.15 -10.95 5.18
CA MET A 101 -16.61 -10.87 5.09
C MET A 101 -17.24 -10.06 6.24
N PRO A 102 -18.34 -9.32 5.99
CA PRO A 102 -18.99 -9.08 4.69
C PRO A 102 -18.23 -8.06 3.83
N LEU A 103 -18.17 -8.29 2.51
CA LEU A 103 -17.48 -7.39 1.57
C LEU A 103 -18.33 -6.14 1.25
N ASN A 104 -18.14 -5.07 2.02
CA ASN A 104 -18.87 -3.81 1.80
C ASN A 104 -18.11 -2.84 0.89
N ASN A 105 -16.79 -2.72 1.06
CA ASN A 105 -15.91 -1.88 0.24
C ASN A 105 -14.61 -2.65 -0.05
N PRO A 106 -14.37 -3.06 -1.31
CA PRO A 106 -13.18 -3.82 -1.68
C PRO A 106 -11.85 -3.12 -1.38
N LEU A 107 -11.74 -1.81 -1.62
CA LEU A 107 -10.50 -1.05 -1.37
C LEU A 107 -10.21 -0.95 0.12
N SER A 108 -11.23 -0.61 0.91
CA SER A 108 -11.08 -0.59 2.38
C SER A 108 -10.71 -1.96 2.93
N HIS A 109 -11.24 -3.04 2.36
CA HIS A 109 -10.91 -4.40 2.80
C HIS A 109 -9.45 -4.78 2.50
N ILE A 110 -8.88 -4.40 1.35
CA ILE A 110 -7.46 -4.64 1.04
C ILE A 110 -6.59 -4.02 2.13
N ILE A 111 -6.90 -2.78 2.54
CA ILE A 111 -6.04 -2.04 3.46
C ILE A 111 -6.31 -2.39 4.91
N LEU A 112 -7.56 -2.52 5.33
CA LEU A 112 -7.92 -2.63 6.74
C LEU A 112 -8.03 -4.07 7.23
N SER A 113 -8.30 -5.03 6.34
CA SER A 113 -8.61 -6.41 6.72
C SER A 113 -7.69 -7.46 6.09
N ALA A 114 -7.22 -7.23 4.86
CA ALA A 114 -6.40 -8.20 4.14
C ALA A 114 -4.93 -8.20 4.60
N SER A 115 -4.20 -9.20 4.09
CA SER A 115 -2.76 -9.34 4.20
C SER A 115 -2.18 -9.92 2.90
N GLY A 116 -0.86 -10.06 2.80
CA GLY A 116 -0.21 -10.70 1.67
C GLY A 116 -0.69 -12.13 1.41
N HIS A 117 -1.23 -12.83 2.42
CA HIS A 117 -1.80 -14.17 2.27
C HIS A 117 -3.11 -14.23 1.48
N ASP A 118 -3.78 -13.08 1.30
CA ASP A 118 -5.03 -12.99 0.54
C ASP A 118 -4.77 -12.75 -0.95
N VAL A 119 -3.50 -12.55 -1.35
CA VAL A 119 -3.10 -12.51 -2.76
C VAL A 119 -3.25 -13.91 -3.34
N ARG A 120 -4.04 -14.03 -4.41
CA ARG A 120 -4.34 -15.31 -5.06
C ARG A 120 -3.42 -15.57 -6.23
N ASP A 121 -3.38 -14.63 -7.17
CA ASP A 121 -2.59 -14.72 -8.38
C ASP A 121 -1.66 -13.49 -8.46
N VAL A 122 -0.45 -13.72 -8.94
CA VAL A 122 0.53 -12.68 -9.24
C VAL A 122 0.95 -12.87 -10.69
N ILE A 123 0.74 -11.85 -11.49
CA ILE A 123 1.22 -11.73 -12.85
C ILE A 123 2.27 -10.64 -12.80
N ILE A 124 3.48 -10.98 -13.22
CA ILE A 124 4.53 -10.03 -13.52
C ILE A 124 4.82 -10.27 -14.98
N ASP A 125 4.90 -9.18 -15.75
CA ASP A 125 5.21 -9.26 -17.16
C ASP A 125 6.41 -10.17 -17.42
N ALA A 126 6.13 -11.33 -18.00
CA ALA A 126 7.08 -12.23 -18.62
C ALA A 126 7.05 -11.83 -20.10
N GLY A 127 8.09 -11.11 -20.55
CA GLY A 127 8.13 -10.49 -21.88
C GLY A 127 7.86 -11.42 -23.06
#